data_AF-A0AAD4GBI6-F1
#
_entry.id   AF-A0AAD4GBI6-F1
#
_cell.length_a   1.000
_cell.length_b   1.000
_cell.length_c   1.000
_cell.angle_alpha   90.00
_cell.angle_beta   90.00
_cell.angle_gamma   90.00
#
_symmetry.space_group_name_H-M   'P 1'
#
loop_
_entity.id
_entity.type
_entity.pdbx_description
1 polymer ?
#
loop_
_entity_poly.entity_id
_entity_poly.type
_entity_poly.pdbx_seq_one_letter_code
_entity_poly.pdbx_strand_id
1 'polypeptide(L)'
;YGFESGQDEAVLLKNRALSAELKTESAFIYRTRGSCIDEHTGIYANPAIQQVINEVLFKNGNDDGPRWSKYYSPFPHSAFALTLTAIECAIDEWATGVRQTIAFTEEEYVNAYVGHDEALDEFDKATSKYKLLSMILKRVFDNGQYVLVITTILY
;
A
#
# COMPACT_ATOMS: atom_id res chain seq x y z
N TYR A 1 3.90 10.00 -2.47
CA TYR A 1 3.05 10.89 -1.66
C TYR A 1 3.43 12.38 -1.72
N GLY A 2 4.58 12.78 -2.29
CA GLY A 2 4.94 14.20 -2.38
C GLY A 2 5.79 14.71 -1.20
N PHE A 3 6.40 13.80 -0.44
CA PHE A 3 7.48 14.14 0.49
C PHE A 3 8.65 14.77 -0.26
N GLU A 4 9.26 15.78 0.35
CA GLU A 4 10.38 16.51 -0.24
C GLU A 4 11.64 16.29 0.60
N SER A 5 12.77 16.10 -0.07
CA SER A 5 14.06 16.06 0.62
C SER A 5 14.51 17.49 0.87
N GLY A 6 14.89 17.80 2.12
CA GLY A 6 15.34 19.13 2.51
C GLY A 6 15.49 19.26 4.01
N GLN A 7 16.22 20.28 4.45
CA GLN A 7 16.41 20.61 5.87
C GLN A 7 15.75 21.94 6.25
N ASP A 8 15.13 22.62 5.29
CA ASP A 8 14.40 23.87 5.54
C ASP A 8 13.21 23.62 6.44
N GLU A 9 13.01 24.49 7.44
CA GLU A 9 11.97 24.32 8.46
C GLU A 9 10.57 24.16 7.84
N ALA A 10 10.28 24.90 6.77
CA ALA A 10 9.02 24.78 6.03
C ALA A 10 8.83 23.38 5.40
N VAL A 11 9.91 22.80 4.84
CA VAL A 11 9.88 21.45 4.26
C VAL A 11 9.69 20.40 5.36
N LEU A 12 10.39 20.56 6.48
CA LEU A 12 10.26 19.66 7.63
C LEU A 12 8.83 19.65 8.19
N LEU A 13 8.23 20.85 8.39
CA LEU A 13 6.86 20.98 8.86
C LEU A 13 5.86 20.39 7.88
N LYS A 14 6.04 20.63 6.57
CA LYS A 14 5.21 20.04 5.52
C LYS A 14 5.26 18.52 5.53
N ASN A 15 6.45 17.93 5.59
CA ASN A 15 6.62 16.47 5.62
C ASN A 15 5.99 15.85 6.88
N ARG A 16 6.18 16.46 8.06
CA ARG A 16 5.53 16.01 9.30
C ARG A 16 4.01 16.03 9.20
N ALA A 17 3.46 17.14 8.71
CA ALA A 17 2.03 17.30 8.52
C ALA A 17 1.48 16.26 7.53
N LEU A 18 2.16 16.05 6.40
CA LEU A 18 1.77 15.07 5.40
C LEU A 18 1.84 13.63 5.94
N SER A 19 2.87 13.29 6.71
CA SER A 19 2.99 11.98 7.35
C SER A 19 1.82 11.71 8.30
N ALA A 20 1.47 12.70 9.14
CA ALA A 20 0.34 12.58 10.06
C ALA A 20 -1.01 12.51 9.33
N GLU A 21 -1.21 13.34 8.29
CA GLU A 21 -2.42 13.33 7.46
C GLU A 21 -2.64 11.96 6.81
N LEU A 22 -1.58 11.38 6.21
CA LEU A 22 -1.67 10.09 5.53
C LEU A 22 -2.03 8.94 6.46
N LYS A 23 -1.57 8.99 7.71
CA LYS A 23 -1.85 7.96 8.73
C LYS A 23 -3.21 8.13 9.41
N THR A 24 -3.72 9.35 9.47
CA THR A 24 -5.05 9.62 10.06
C THR A 24 -6.10 8.85 9.28
N GLU A 25 -6.85 7.98 9.97
CA GLU A 25 -7.87 7.09 9.38
C GLU A 25 -7.37 6.30 8.15
N SER A 26 -6.07 5.96 8.15
CA SER A 26 -5.39 5.26 7.05
C SER A 26 -5.61 5.94 5.68
N ALA A 27 -5.68 7.27 5.63
CA ALA A 27 -5.96 8.04 4.41
C ALA A 27 -5.06 7.69 3.22
N PHE A 28 -3.86 7.14 3.48
CA PHE A 28 -2.93 6.65 2.45
C PHE A 28 -3.49 5.55 1.53
N ILE A 29 -4.54 4.83 1.92
CA ILE A 29 -5.13 3.74 1.12
C ILE A 29 -6.00 4.26 -0.04
N TYR A 30 -6.46 5.50 0.03
CA TYR A 30 -7.35 6.10 -0.96
C TYR A 30 -6.59 6.59 -2.19
N ARG A 31 -7.21 6.44 -3.36
CA ARG A 31 -6.70 6.97 -4.63
C ARG A 31 -6.64 8.50 -4.61
N THR A 32 -7.73 9.11 -4.19
CA THR A 32 -7.87 10.56 -4.09
C THR A 32 -8.31 10.89 -2.67
N ARG A 33 -7.56 11.78 -2.02
CA ARG A 33 -7.91 12.35 -0.72
C ARG A 33 -8.56 13.72 -0.93
N GLY A 34 -9.66 13.96 -0.25
CA GLY A 34 -10.37 15.23 -0.21
C GLY A 34 -10.08 15.96 1.10
N SER A 35 -10.87 16.98 1.42
CA SER A 35 -10.70 17.76 2.65
C SER A 35 -11.24 17.02 3.88
N CYS A 36 -12.13 16.04 3.68
CA CYS A 36 -12.68 15.15 4.70
C CYS A 36 -12.86 13.73 4.17
N ILE A 37 -13.17 12.79 5.06
CA ILE A 37 -13.29 11.36 4.75
C ILE A 37 -14.37 11.06 3.70
N ASP A 38 -15.48 11.80 3.70
CA ASP A 38 -16.59 11.62 2.74
C ASP A 38 -16.21 12.02 1.30
N GLU A 39 -15.17 12.85 1.15
CA GLU A 39 -14.62 13.25 -0.14
C GLU A 39 -13.51 12.29 -0.63
N HIS A 40 -13.08 11.34 0.20
CA HIS A 40 -12.10 10.34 -0.21
C HIS A 40 -12.73 9.36 -1.20
N THR A 41 -11.99 9.05 -2.28
CA THR A 41 -12.47 8.11 -3.29
C THR A 41 -11.43 7.06 -3.65
N GLY A 42 -11.92 5.88 -4.03
CA GLY A 42 -11.08 4.74 -4.40
C GLY A 42 -10.30 4.16 -3.23
N ILE A 43 -11.01 3.69 -2.19
CA ILE A 43 -10.40 2.93 -1.09
C ILE A 43 -9.59 1.75 -1.64
N TYR A 44 -8.41 1.51 -1.06
CA TYR A 44 -7.42 0.52 -1.53
C TYR A 44 -7.03 0.62 -3.01
N ALA A 45 -7.14 1.83 -3.59
CA ALA A 45 -6.78 2.08 -4.99
C ALA A 45 -5.71 3.16 -5.13
N ASN A 46 -4.99 3.47 -4.05
CA ASN A 46 -3.80 4.30 -4.12
C ASN A 46 -2.72 3.66 -5.01
N PRO A 47 -2.11 4.41 -5.95
CA PRO A 47 -1.05 3.89 -6.82
C PRO A 47 0.15 3.28 -6.08
N ALA A 48 0.46 3.76 -4.86
CA ALA A 48 1.54 3.22 -4.04
C ALA A 48 1.35 1.72 -3.71
N ILE A 49 0.10 1.27 -3.56
CA ILE A 49 -0.23 -0.14 -3.29
C ILE A 49 0.24 -1.01 -4.45
N GLN A 50 -0.12 -0.66 -5.69
CA GLN A 50 0.31 -1.43 -6.85
C GLN A 50 1.83 -1.32 -7.05
N GLN A 51 2.42 -0.15 -6.78
CA GLN A 51 3.86 0.04 -6.90
C GLN A 51 4.64 -0.90 -5.97
N VAL A 52 4.25 -0.99 -4.70
CA VAL A 52 4.90 -1.90 -3.74
C VAL A 52 4.71 -3.35 -4.14
N ILE A 53 3.50 -3.77 -4.52
CA ILE A 53 3.23 -5.14 -4.99
C ILE A 53 4.11 -5.49 -6.19
N ASN A 54 4.24 -4.57 -7.15
CA ASN A 54 5.04 -4.81 -8.34
C ASN A 54 6.53 -4.92 -8.02
N GLU A 55 7.08 -4.01 -7.22
CA GLU A 55 8.51 -4.00 -6.89
C GLU A 55 8.93 -5.21 -6.04
N VAL A 56 8.04 -5.73 -5.20
CA VAL A 56 8.35 -6.83 -4.27
C VAL A 56 8.04 -8.21 -4.86
N LEU A 57 6.94 -8.35 -5.62
CA LEU A 57 6.41 -9.65 -6.02
C LEU A 57 6.35 -9.88 -7.54
N PHE A 58 6.46 -8.85 -8.37
CA PHE A 58 6.26 -8.94 -9.83
C PHE A 58 7.32 -8.19 -10.64
N LYS A 59 8.49 -7.91 -10.07
CA LYS A 59 9.55 -7.14 -10.73
C LYS A 59 10.20 -7.96 -11.84
N ASN A 60 10.38 -9.26 -11.60
CA ASN A 60 11.00 -10.22 -12.51
C ASN A 60 10.19 -11.51 -12.61
N GLY A 61 10.43 -12.31 -13.65
CA GLY A 61 9.71 -13.57 -13.89
C GLY A 61 9.98 -14.66 -12.85
N ASN A 62 11.05 -14.52 -12.07
CA ASN A 62 11.42 -15.46 -11.01
C ASN A 62 10.94 -15.04 -9.61
N ASP A 63 10.31 -13.87 -9.49
CA ASP A 63 9.76 -13.41 -8.23
C ASP A 63 8.55 -14.27 -7.84
N ASP A 64 8.12 -14.16 -6.58
CA ASP A 64 7.16 -15.10 -6.02
C ASP A 64 5.78 -15.03 -6.69
N GLY A 65 5.33 -13.83 -7.08
CA GLY A 65 4.03 -13.64 -7.73
C GLY A 65 3.89 -14.46 -9.01
N PRO A 66 4.82 -14.34 -9.99
CA PRO A 66 4.81 -15.15 -11.20
C PRO A 66 5.12 -16.63 -10.95
N ARG A 67 6.16 -16.92 -10.15
CA ARG A 67 6.65 -18.29 -9.90
C ARG A 67 5.60 -19.15 -9.21
N TRP A 68 4.83 -18.55 -8.30
CA TRP A 68 3.85 -19.22 -7.47
C TRP A 68 2.43 -18.70 -7.71
N SER A 69 2.16 -18.24 -8.93
CA SER A 69 0.90 -17.59 -9.37
C SER A 69 -0.39 -18.24 -8.84
N LYS A 70 -0.44 -19.58 -8.80
CA LYS A 70 -1.60 -20.32 -8.26
C LYS A 70 -1.93 -20.04 -6.78
N TYR A 71 -0.94 -19.62 -5.98
CA TYR A 71 -1.10 -19.27 -4.57
C TYR A 71 -1.32 -17.76 -4.36
N TYR A 72 -1.00 -16.96 -5.38
CA TYR A 72 -1.16 -15.51 -5.35
C TYR A 72 -2.38 -15.03 -6.15
N SER A 73 -3.21 -15.92 -6.70
CA SER A 73 -4.40 -15.58 -7.50
C SER A 73 -5.70 -16.05 -6.85
N PRO A 74 -6.62 -15.15 -6.44
CA PRO A 74 -6.44 -13.69 -6.35
C PRO A 74 -5.36 -13.32 -5.33
N PHE A 75 -4.89 -12.06 -5.33
CA PHE A 75 -3.81 -11.62 -4.45
C PHE A 75 -4.11 -12.01 -2.98
N PRO A 76 -3.16 -12.60 -2.24
CA PRO A 76 -3.45 -13.11 -0.91
C PRO A 76 -3.86 -11.98 0.02
N HIS A 77 -4.91 -12.20 0.82
CA HIS A 77 -5.37 -11.25 1.83
C HIS A 77 -4.21 -10.82 2.74
N SER A 78 -3.53 -11.79 3.35
CA SER A 78 -2.41 -11.53 4.26
C SER A 78 -1.26 -10.76 3.61
N ALA A 79 -0.97 -11.02 2.33
CA ALA A 79 0.03 -10.26 1.57
C ALA A 79 -0.43 -8.82 1.29
N PHE A 80 -1.73 -8.59 1.15
CA PHE A 80 -2.31 -7.26 0.99
C PHE A 80 -2.21 -6.46 2.28
N ALA A 81 -2.57 -7.04 3.43
CA ALA A 81 -2.36 -6.44 4.75
C ALA A 81 -0.88 -6.08 4.97
N LEU A 82 0.04 -6.98 4.62
CA LEU A 82 1.48 -6.74 4.70
C LEU A 82 1.92 -5.58 3.80
N THR A 83 1.35 -5.47 2.59
CA THR A 83 1.61 -4.36 1.67
C THR A 83 1.18 -3.02 2.28
N LEU A 84 0.01 -2.95 2.90
CA LEU A 84 -0.48 -1.73 3.57
C LEU A 84 0.44 -1.36 4.74
N THR A 85 0.86 -2.35 5.51
CA THR A 85 1.80 -2.19 6.63
C THR A 85 3.15 -1.64 6.16
N ALA A 86 3.68 -2.16 5.05
CA ALA A 86 4.94 -1.68 4.47
C ALA A 86 4.82 -0.23 3.97
N ILE A 87 3.67 0.17 3.44
CA ILE A 87 3.42 1.57 3.05
C ILE A 87 3.34 2.47 4.28
N GLU A 88 2.68 2.03 5.35
CA GLU A 88 2.65 2.76 6.62
C GLU A 88 4.06 2.95 7.18
N CYS A 89 4.87 1.89 7.21
CA CYS A 89 6.28 1.96 7.61
C CYS A 89 7.07 2.97 6.75
N ALA A 90 6.86 2.98 5.43
CA ALA A 90 7.51 3.92 4.54
C ALA A 90 7.05 5.39 4.74
N ILE A 91 5.83 5.59 5.26
CA ILE A 91 5.35 6.91 5.68
C ILE A 91 6.02 7.32 6.99
N ASP A 92 6.16 6.39 7.95
CA ASP A 92 6.79 6.63 9.24
C ASP A 92 8.27 7.05 9.11
N GLU A 93 8.96 6.64 8.03
CA GLU A 93 10.30 7.16 7.70
C GLU A 93 10.35 8.70 7.64
N TRP A 94 9.22 9.37 7.40
CA TRP A 94 9.13 10.82 7.26
C TRP A 94 8.55 11.53 8.50
N ALA A 95 8.25 10.80 9.58
CA ALA A 95 7.56 11.35 10.76
C ALA A 95 8.32 12.51 11.44
N THR A 96 9.64 12.58 11.30
CA THR A 96 10.47 13.66 11.85
C THR A 96 10.61 14.87 10.91
N GLY A 97 10.06 14.78 9.70
CA GLY A 97 10.19 15.77 8.62
C GLY A 97 11.38 15.52 7.70
N VAL A 98 12.35 14.70 8.11
CA VAL A 98 13.44 14.18 7.27
C VAL A 98 13.24 12.69 7.12
N ARG A 99 13.51 12.15 5.93
CA ARG A 99 13.50 10.70 5.73
C ARG A 99 14.57 10.04 6.59
N GLN A 100 14.16 9.11 7.43
CA GLN A 100 15.02 8.23 8.21
C GLN A 100 14.71 6.80 7.82
N THR A 101 15.75 6.00 7.63
CA THR A 101 15.55 4.56 7.43
C THR A 101 15.05 3.96 8.73
N ILE A 102 13.85 3.37 8.68
CA ILE A 102 13.26 2.61 9.78
C ILE A 102 13.29 1.13 9.40
N ALA A 103 13.52 0.26 10.37
CA ALA A 103 13.53 -1.17 10.13
C ALA A 103 12.09 -1.67 10.01
N PHE A 104 11.76 -2.35 8.90
CA PHE A 104 10.45 -3.01 8.80
C PHE A 104 10.52 -4.38 9.50
N THR A 105 10.22 -4.40 10.80
CA THR A 105 10.30 -5.60 11.64
C THR A 105 8.93 -6.01 12.18
N GLU A 106 8.78 -7.30 12.48
CA GLU A 106 7.57 -7.82 13.11
C GLU A 106 7.31 -7.17 14.48
N GLU A 107 8.33 -7.01 15.31
CA GLU A 107 8.22 -6.42 16.64
C GLU A 107 7.60 -5.01 16.61
N GLU A 108 8.01 -4.19 15.64
CA GLU A 108 7.52 -2.81 15.52
C GLU A 108 6.16 -2.71 14.81
N TYR A 109 5.88 -3.58 13.83
CA TYR A 109 4.74 -3.42 12.93
C TYR A 109 3.66 -4.51 13.04
N VAL A 110 3.77 -5.46 13.96
CA VAL A 110 2.73 -6.50 14.17
C VAL A 110 1.34 -5.89 14.44
N ASN A 111 1.28 -4.81 15.24
CA ASN A 111 0.00 -4.16 15.55
C ASN A 111 -0.60 -3.46 14.34
N ALA A 112 0.23 -2.81 13.51
CA ALA A 112 -0.22 -2.20 12.27
C ALA A 112 -0.72 -3.28 11.29
N TYR A 113 0.01 -4.38 11.18
CA TYR A 113 -0.40 -5.53 10.36
C TYR A 113 -1.75 -6.09 10.78
N VAL A 114 -1.93 -6.40 12.06
CA VAL A 114 -3.20 -6.91 12.61
C VAL A 114 -4.31 -5.90 12.38
N GLY A 115 -4.08 -4.61 12.60
CA GLY A 115 -5.07 -3.56 12.35
C GLY A 115 -5.49 -3.48 10.88
N HIS A 116 -4.55 -3.61 9.93
CA HIS A 116 -4.87 -3.66 8.50
C HIS A 116 -5.62 -4.92 8.11
N ASP A 117 -5.25 -6.08 8.66
CA ASP A 117 -5.92 -7.36 8.42
C ASP A 117 -7.37 -7.33 8.93
N GLU A 118 -7.59 -6.84 10.16
CA GLU A 118 -8.93 -6.64 10.73
C GLU A 118 -9.77 -5.64 9.92
N ALA A 119 -9.18 -4.52 9.47
CA ALA A 119 -9.87 -3.53 8.66
C ALA A 119 -10.29 -4.08 7.29
N LEU A 120 -9.46 -4.93 6.66
CA LEU A 120 -9.79 -5.61 5.42
C LEU A 120 -10.95 -6.60 5.63
N ASP A 121 -10.96 -7.32 6.75
CA ASP A 121 -12.04 -8.22 7.16
C ASP A 121 -13.36 -7.48 7.37
N GLU A 122 -13.32 -6.32 8.05
CA GLU A 122 -14.48 -5.45 8.23
C GLU A 122 -14.99 -4.90 6.90
N PHE A 123 -14.08 -4.45 6.03
CA PHE A 123 -14.41 -3.99 4.69
C PHE A 123 -15.07 -5.08 3.85
N ASP A 124 -14.57 -6.32 3.89
CA ASP A 124 -15.18 -7.43 3.16
C ASP A 124 -16.58 -7.75 3.70
N LYS A 125 -16.77 -7.77 5.03
CA LYS A 125 -18.08 -7.96 5.65
C LYS A 125 -19.07 -6.88 5.22
N ALA A 126 -18.67 -5.60 5.32
CA ALA A 126 -19.49 -4.45 4.99
C ALA A 126 -19.84 -4.38 3.49
N THR A 127 -18.96 -4.87 2.62
CA THR A 127 -19.11 -4.80 1.16
C THR A 127 -19.41 -6.14 0.49
N SER A 128 -19.68 -7.18 1.30
CA SER A 128 -19.86 -8.58 0.89
C SER A 128 -20.86 -8.77 -0.24
N LYS A 129 -21.97 -8.02 -0.23
CA LYS A 129 -22.98 -8.00 -1.31
C LYS A 129 -22.37 -7.71 -2.68
N TYR A 130 -21.34 -6.86 -2.73
CA TYR A 130 -20.68 -6.42 -3.95
C TYR A 130 -19.34 -7.12 -4.18
N LYS A 131 -18.84 -7.90 -3.21
CA LYS A 131 -17.55 -8.60 -3.24
C LYS A 131 -16.38 -7.67 -3.60
N LEU A 132 -16.38 -6.45 -3.04
CA LEU A 132 -15.41 -5.42 -3.43
C LEU A 132 -13.98 -5.84 -3.12
N LEU A 133 -13.72 -6.43 -1.94
CA LEU A 133 -12.37 -6.87 -1.60
C LEU A 133 -11.86 -7.92 -2.59
N SER A 134 -12.68 -8.93 -2.90
CA SER A 134 -12.31 -9.95 -3.88
C SER A 134 -11.97 -9.35 -5.26
N MET A 135 -12.71 -8.33 -5.71
CA MET A 135 -12.40 -7.64 -6.97
C MET A 135 -11.11 -6.82 -6.88
N ILE A 136 -10.83 -6.18 -5.75
CA ILE A 136 -9.59 -5.43 -5.54
C ILE A 136 -8.40 -6.38 -5.55
N LEU A 137 -8.44 -7.48 -4.79
CA LEU A 137 -7.38 -8.50 -4.73
C LEU A 137 -7.14 -9.15 -6.10
N LYS A 138 -8.20 -9.42 -6.85
CA LYS A 138 -8.06 -9.90 -8.24
C LYS A 138 -7.37 -8.85 -9.12
N ARG A 139 -7.82 -7.59 -9.07
CA ARG A 139 -7.30 -6.50 -9.89
C ARG A 139 -5.81 -6.25 -9.64
N VAL A 140 -5.37 -6.21 -8.38
CA VAL A 140 -3.96 -5.93 -8.07
C VAL A 140 -3.04 -7.06 -8.53
N PHE A 141 -3.51 -8.31 -8.48
CA PHE A 141 -2.80 -9.45 -9.04
C PHE A 141 -2.71 -9.37 -10.57
N ASP A 142 -3.84 -9.15 -11.26
CA ASP A 142 -3.89 -9.06 -12.72
C ASP A 142 -2.98 -7.94 -13.24
N ASN A 143 -2.97 -6.79 -12.57
CA ASN A 143 -2.08 -5.66 -12.90
C ASN A 143 -0.59 -6.01 -12.74
N GLY A 144 -0.23 -6.75 -11.69
CA GLY A 144 1.16 -7.20 -11.48
C GLY A 144 1.63 -8.12 -12.60
N GLN A 145 0.79 -9.06 -13.02
CA GLN A 145 1.05 -9.93 -14.17
C GLN A 145 1.24 -9.13 -15.47
N TYR A 146 0.42 -8.10 -15.71
CA TYR A 146 0.52 -7.29 -16.92
C TYR A 146 1.84 -6.49 -17.00
N VAL A 147 2.28 -5.88 -15.90
CA VAL A 147 3.55 -5.13 -15.84
C VAL A 147 4.73 -6.04 -16.13
N LEU A 148 4.75 -7.25 -15.57
CA LEU A 148 5.79 -8.24 -15.85
C LEU A 148 5.88 -8.57 -17.35
N VAL A 149 4.73 -8.77 -18.01
CA VAL A 149 4.68 -9.09 -19.44
C VAL A 149 5.29 -7.98 -20.28
N ILE A 150 4.98 -6.70 -19.99
CA ILE A 150 5.57 -5.57 -20.70
C ILE A 150 7.08 -5.52 -20.50
N THR A 151 7.56 -5.66 -19.25
CA THR A 151 8.99 -5.66 -18.98
C THR A 151 9.69 -6.81 -19.69
N THR A 152 9.08 -7.98 -19.79
CA THR A 152 9.68 -9.15 -20.47
C THR A 152 9.75 -8.98 -22.00
N ILE A 153 8.84 -8.23 -22.62
CA ILE A 153 8.83 -8.00 -24.08
C ILE A 153 9.85 -6.93 -24.51
N LEU A 154 10.16 -5.99 -23.62
CA LEU A 154 11.04 -4.85 -23.92
C LEU A 154 12.54 -5.12 -23.71
N TYR A 155 12.92 -6.33 -23.29
CA TYR A 155 14.30 -6.79 -23.13
C TYR A 155 14.52 -8.10 -23.87
#